data_AF-R9N4U0-F1
#
_entry.id   AF-R9N4U0-F1
#
_cell.length_a   1.000
_cell.length_b   1.000
_cell.length_c   1.000
_cell.angle_alpha   90.00
_cell.angle_beta   90.00
_cell.angle_gamma   90.00
#
_symmetry.space_group_name_H-M   'P 1'
#
loop_
_entity.id
_entity.type
_entity.pdbx_description
1 polymer ?
#
loop_
_entity_poly.entity_id
_entity_poly.type
_entity_poly.pdbx_seq_one_letter_code
_entity_poly.pdbx_strand_id
1 'polypeptide(L)'
;MIIFILILNLFINQPVCGRMHFDNADRTQNVIVSAEIAQKIVEIYLYNEDVGILRLYEELDYDVEVTYDEQSYEWIVHFSPKLQDGKYALDSSRTVWIRRDNGRVTNISR
;
A
#
# COMPACT_ATOMS: atom_id res chain seq x y z
N MET A 1 5.53 -13.27 15.12
CA MET A 1 5.20 -14.29 14.10
C MET A 1 4.17 -13.81 13.05
N ILE A 2 3.62 -12.59 13.14
CA ILE A 2 2.67 -12.02 12.17
C ILE A 2 3.39 -11.41 10.94
N ILE A 3 4.57 -10.81 11.15
CA ILE A 3 5.37 -10.16 10.09
C ILE A 3 5.79 -11.13 8.97
N PHE A 4 6.16 -12.37 9.32
CA PHE A 4 6.60 -13.36 8.33
C PHE A 4 5.45 -13.80 7.39
N ILE A 5 4.22 -13.86 7.92
CA ILE A 5 3.02 -14.19 7.14
C ILE A 5 2.68 -13.05 6.18
N LEU A 6 2.82 -11.80 6.62
CA LEU A 6 2.62 -10.60 5.79
C LEU A 6 3.60 -10.57 4.61
N ILE A 7 4.87 -10.88 4.87
CA ILE A 7 5.91 -10.93 3.84
C ILE A 7 5.60 -12.02 2.80
N LEU A 8 5.22 -13.22 3.23
CA LEU A 8 4.84 -14.31 2.32
C LEU A 8 3.63 -13.95 1.44
N ASN A 9 2.65 -13.25 2.00
CA ASN A 9 1.45 -12.83 1.29
C ASN A 9 1.76 -11.87 0.14
N LEU A 10 2.70 -10.94 0.36
CA LEU A 10 3.18 -9.99 -0.65
C LEU A 10 3.84 -10.69 -1.85
N PHE A 11 4.64 -11.73 -1.61
CA PHE A 11 5.32 -12.45 -2.69
C PHE A 11 4.37 -13.34 -3.51
N ILE A 12 3.37 -13.96 -2.88
CA ILE A 12 2.44 -14.87 -3.57
C ILE A 12 1.46 -14.10 -4.47
N ASN A 13 1.08 -12.88 -4.08
CA ASN A 13 -0.02 -12.17 -4.70
C ASN A 13 0.41 -11.06 -5.70
N GLN A 14 1.59 -11.14 -6.30
CA GLN A 14 1.99 -10.17 -7.32
C GLN A 14 1.08 -10.23 -8.56
N PRO A 15 0.75 -9.07 -9.17
CA PRO A 15 -0.15 -9.05 -10.30
C PRO A 15 0.48 -9.58 -11.59
N VAL A 16 -0.07 -10.70 -12.10
CA VAL A 16 0.46 -11.42 -13.27
C VAL A 16 0.19 -10.72 -14.62
N CYS A 17 -0.79 -9.81 -14.73
CA CYS A 17 -1.11 -9.12 -16.00
C CYS A 17 -1.65 -7.68 -15.77
N GLY A 18 -1.19 -6.72 -16.58
CA GLY A 18 -1.51 -5.28 -16.52
C GLY A 18 -2.94 -4.86 -16.90
N ARG A 19 -3.91 -5.76 -16.89
CA ARG A 19 -5.35 -5.47 -16.99
C ARG A 19 -6.11 -6.50 -16.14
N MET A 20 -6.61 -6.08 -14.99
CA MET A 20 -7.31 -6.96 -14.06
C MET A 20 -8.77 -6.52 -13.96
N HIS A 21 -9.70 -7.46 -14.15
CA HIS A 21 -11.12 -7.25 -13.89
C HIS A 21 -11.34 -7.10 -12.38
N PHE A 22 -11.97 -6.00 -11.97
CA PHE A 22 -12.27 -5.63 -10.58
C PHE A 22 -13.29 -6.56 -9.89
N ASP A 23 -13.83 -7.54 -10.61
CA ASP A 23 -15.13 -8.15 -10.28
C ASP A 23 -15.09 -9.28 -9.23
N ASN A 24 -13.91 -9.73 -8.79
CA ASN A 24 -13.80 -10.88 -7.86
C ASN A 24 -13.03 -10.53 -6.58
N ALA A 25 -13.48 -9.52 -5.83
CA ALA A 25 -13.10 -9.38 -4.41
C ALA A 25 -13.78 -10.49 -3.59
N ASP A 26 -13.01 -11.33 -2.90
CA ASP A 26 -13.58 -12.33 -1.98
C ASP A 26 -13.97 -11.64 -0.67
N ARG A 27 -15.20 -11.12 -0.64
CA ARG A 27 -15.76 -10.41 0.53
C ARG A 27 -15.97 -11.31 1.76
N THR A 28 -15.76 -12.62 1.64
CA THR A 28 -15.79 -13.54 2.78
C THR A 28 -14.47 -13.52 3.56
N GLN A 29 -13.39 -13.05 2.92
CA GLN A 29 -12.07 -12.96 3.53
C GLN A 29 -11.71 -11.53 3.91
N ASN A 30 -11.16 -11.36 5.11
CA ASN A 30 -10.71 -10.09 5.64
C ASN A 30 -9.28 -10.24 6.17
N VAL A 31 -8.32 -10.51 5.28
CA VAL A 31 -6.91 -10.70 5.69
C VAL A 31 -6.32 -9.38 6.23
N ILE A 32 -6.69 -8.24 5.64
CA ILE A 32 -6.26 -6.92 6.12
C ILE A 32 -7.39 -6.27 6.91
N VAL A 33 -7.39 -6.52 8.22
CA VAL A 33 -8.51 -6.10 9.09
C VAL A 33 -8.46 -4.63 9.51
N SER A 34 -7.31 -3.96 9.42
CA SER A 34 -7.13 -2.60 9.93
C SER A 34 -6.27 -1.72 9.02
N ALA A 35 -6.48 -0.40 9.17
CA ALA A 35 -5.70 0.63 8.51
C ALA A 35 -4.20 0.53 8.83
N GLU A 36 -3.84 0.21 10.08
CA GLU A 36 -2.46 0.03 10.51
C GLU A 36 -1.77 -1.12 9.77
N ILE A 37 -2.45 -2.25 9.59
CA ILE A 37 -1.91 -3.39 8.84
C ILE A 37 -1.77 -3.03 7.36
N ALA A 38 -2.76 -2.34 6.80
CA ALA A 38 -2.70 -1.86 5.42
C ALA A 38 -1.49 -0.96 5.19
N GLN A 39 -1.28 0.03 6.07
CA GLN A 39 -0.11 0.91 6.04
C GLN A 39 1.19 0.11 6.07
N LYS A 40 1.35 -0.82 7.04
CA LYS A 40 2.58 -1.61 7.18
C LYS A 40 2.89 -2.46 5.95
N ILE A 41 1.86 -3.04 5.32
CA ILE A 41 2.01 -3.80 4.07
C ILE A 41 2.55 -2.91 2.97
N VAL A 42 1.98 -1.71 2.81
CA VAL A 42 2.42 -0.76 1.79
C VAL A 42 3.81 -0.20 2.08
N GLU A 43 4.14 0.09 3.34
CA GLU A 43 5.51 0.49 3.73
C GLU A 43 6.54 -0.56 3.30
N ILE A 44 6.27 -1.85 3.58
CA ILE A 44 7.15 -2.96 3.19
C ILE A 44 7.22 -3.09 1.66
N TYR A 45 6.08 -2.97 0.98
CA TYR A 45 6.00 -3.04 -0.48
C TYR A 45 6.82 -1.94 -1.15
N LEU A 46 6.63 -0.69 -0.72
CA LEU A 46 7.38 0.46 -1.22
C LEU A 46 8.86 0.43 -0.82
N TYR A 47 9.23 -0.23 0.28
CA TYR A 47 10.63 -0.42 0.66
C TYR A 47 11.35 -1.47 -0.19
N ASN A 48 10.64 -2.48 -0.69
CA ASN A 48 11.22 -3.61 -1.42
C ASN A 48 11.26 -3.42 -2.95
N GLU A 49 10.34 -2.65 -3.52
CA GLU A 49 10.39 -2.29 -4.94
C GLU A 49 11.67 -1.47 -5.24
N ASP A 50 12.35 -1.75 -6.37
CA ASP A 50 13.54 -1.02 -6.86
C ASP A 50 13.30 0.49 -7.05
N VAL A 51 12.05 0.93 -6.92
CA VAL A 51 11.60 2.32 -6.92
C VAL A 51 11.67 2.95 -5.52
N GLY A 52 12.26 2.27 -4.53
CA GLY A 52 12.07 2.50 -3.10
C GLY A 52 12.10 3.95 -2.65
N ILE A 53 10.95 4.61 -2.61
CA ILE A 53 10.81 6.02 -2.22
C ILE A 53 11.09 6.19 -0.74
N LEU A 54 10.67 5.23 0.08
CA LEU A 54 11.03 5.20 1.50
C LEU A 54 12.55 4.97 1.70
N ARG A 55 13.25 4.34 0.74
CA ARG A 55 14.72 4.23 0.74
C ARG A 55 15.41 5.48 0.18
N LEU A 56 14.85 6.07 -0.87
CA LEU A 56 15.37 7.26 -1.56
C LEU A 56 15.27 8.51 -0.68
N TYR A 57 14.31 8.54 0.24
CA TYR A 57 14.10 9.64 1.16
C TYR A 57 14.00 9.13 2.61
N GLU A 58 14.96 8.33 3.06
CA GLU A 58 15.12 7.94 4.47
C GLU A 58 15.21 9.16 5.42
N GLU A 59 15.50 10.35 4.87
CA GLU A 59 15.60 11.62 5.60
C GLU A 59 14.30 12.45 5.62
N LEU A 60 13.23 12.04 4.92
CA LEU A 60 11.96 12.75 4.94
C LEU A 60 10.96 12.06 5.86
N ASP A 61 10.32 12.84 6.72
CA ASP A 61 9.12 12.42 7.43
C ASP A 61 7.95 12.30 6.43
N TYR A 62 7.06 11.34 6.63
CA TYR A 62 5.87 11.16 5.81
C TYR A 62 4.62 11.26 6.68
N ASP A 63 3.63 12.01 6.20
CA ASP A 63 2.27 11.88 6.67
C ASP A 63 1.57 10.78 5.87
N VAL A 64 0.85 9.90 6.56
CA VAL A 64 0.16 8.74 5.95
C VAL A 64 -1.33 8.86 6.20
N GLU A 65 -2.10 8.83 5.11
CA GLU A 65 -3.56 8.73 5.16
C GLU A 65 -4.00 7.35 4.68
N VAL A 66 -4.89 6.71 5.44
CA VAL A 66 -5.42 5.40 5.09
C VAL A 66 -6.94 5.46 5.06
N THR A 67 -7.50 5.15 3.89
CA THR A 67 -8.94 5.12 3.66
C THR A 67 -9.37 3.72 3.23
N TYR A 68 -10.55 3.29 3.64
CA TYR A 68 -11.14 2.06 3.17
C TYR A 68 -12.27 2.36 2.18
N ASP A 69 -12.19 1.76 0.99
CA ASP A 69 -13.25 1.82 0.00
C ASP A 69 -14.04 0.51 0.01
N GLU A 70 -15.26 0.57 0.54
CA GLU A 70 -16.19 -0.56 0.64
C GLU A 70 -16.70 -1.04 -0.73
N GLN A 71 -16.73 -0.15 -1.72
CA GLN A 71 -17.24 -0.47 -3.05
C GLN A 71 -16.24 -1.36 -3.78
N SER A 72 -14.97 -0.97 -3.80
CA SER A 72 -13.87 -1.76 -4.39
C SER A 72 -13.34 -2.87 -3.46
N TYR A 73 -13.64 -2.80 -2.16
CA TYR A 73 -13.11 -3.70 -1.13
C TYR A 73 -11.58 -3.58 -0.95
N GLU A 74 -11.10 -2.34 -1.00
CA GLU A 74 -9.68 -2.00 -1.00
C GLU A 74 -9.33 -1.02 0.12
N TRP A 75 -8.13 -1.16 0.66
CA TRP A 75 -7.46 -0.12 1.44
C TRP A 75 -6.65 0.76 0.49
N ILE A 76 -6.83 2.06 0.64
CA ILE A 76 -6.13 3.10 -0.08
C ILE A 76 -5.16 3.75 0.90
N VAL A 77 -3.86 3.62 0.64
CA VAL A 77 -2.80 4.15 1.50
C VAL A 77 -2.07 5.24 0.73
N HIS A 78 -2.13 6.47 1.23
CA HIS A 78 -1.49 7.63 0.65
C HIS A 78 -0.33 8.10 1.53
N PHE A 79 0.85 8.22 0.95
CA PHE A 79 2.06 8.77 1.57
C PHE A 79 2.32 10.17 1.01
N SER A 80 2.43 11.13 1.91
CA SER A 80 2.76 12.53 1.62
C SER A 80 4.07 12.91 2.30
N PRO A 81 5.18 13.08 1.56
CA PRO A 81 6.46 13.48 2.14
C PRO A 81 6.40 14.92 2.65
N LYS A 82 6.91 15.10 3.86
CA LYS A 82 6.99 16.35 4.57
C LYS A 82 8.42 16.86 4.55
N LEU A 83 8.57 18.08 4.05
CA LEU A 83 9.83 18.82 4.07
C LEU A 83 10.10 19.36 5.48
N GLN A 84 11.36 19.64 5.78
CA GLN A 84 11.80 20.16 7.08
C GLN A 84 11.15 21.50 7.46
N ASP A 85 10.63 22.26 6.47
CA ASP A 85 9.89 23.50 6.69
C ASP A 85 8.38 23.29 6.93
N GLY A 86 7.93 22.04 7.04
CA GLY A 86 6.54 21.65 7.24
C GLY A 86 5.68 21.67 5.98
N LYS A 87 6.24 21.94 4.79
CA LYS A 87 5.54 21.84 3.51
C LYS A 87 5.55 20.40 2.97
N TYR A 88 4.66 20.12 2.03
CA TYR A 88 4.60 18.81 1.36
C TYR A 88 5.29 18.84 0.00
N ALA A 89 6.08 17.79 -0.30
CA ALA A 89 6.65 17.59 -1.63
C ALA A 89 5.66 16.81 -2.51
N LEU A 90 4.78 17.55 -3.21
CA LEU A 90 3.68 16.97 -4.00
C LEU A 90 4.15 15.91 -5.01
N ASP A 91 5.26 16.16 -5.72
CA ASP A 91 5.80 15.26 -6.77
C ASP A 91 6.32 13.91 -6.23
N SER A 92 6.49 13.82 -4.92
CA SER A 92 7.01 12.63 -4.22
C SER A 92 5.92 11.86 -3.46
N SER A 93 4.66 12.29 -3.55
CA SER A 93 3.55 11.58 -2.94
C SER A 93 3.25 10.27 -3.67
N ARG A 94 2.73 9.27 -2.94
CA ARG A 94 2.40 7.96 -3.51
C ARG A 94 1.11 7.43 -2.92
N THR A 95 0.23 6.94 -3.79
CA THR A 95 -0.99 6.25 -3.37
C THR A 95 -0.91 4.80 -3.83
N VAL A 96 -1.15 3.87 -2.90
CA VAL A 96 -1.19 2.44 -3.19
C VAL A 96 -2.53 1.90 -2.77
N TRP A 97 -3.17 1.16 -3.67
CA TRP A 97 -4.40 0.43 -3.39
C TRP A 97 -4.06 -1.03 -3.15
N ILE A 98 -4.55 -1.58 -2.05
CA ILE A 98 -4.37 -2.98 -1.70
C ILE A 98 -5.72 -3.61 -1.38
N ARG A 99 -5.92 -4.85 -1.82
CA ARG A 99 -7.16 -5.56 -1.54
C ARG A 99 -7.26 -6.01 -0.09
N ARG A 100 -8.45 -5.84 0.49
CA ARG A 100 -8.71 -6.25 1.88
C ARG A 100 -8.69 -7.76 2.09
N ASP A 101 -9.09 -8.52 1.08
CA ASP A 101 -9.26 -9.98 1.18
C ASP A 101 -7.94 -10.75 1.15
N ASN A 102 -6.93 -10.26 0.43
CA ASN A 102 -5.66 -10.98 0.26
C ASN A 102 -4.41 -10.09 0.27
N GLY A 103 -4.54 -8.78 0.45
CA GLY A 103 -3.41 -7.85 0.49
C GLY A 103 -2.66 -7.66 -0.81
N ARG A 104 -3.23 -8.09 -1.94
CA ARG A 104 -2.68 -7.83 -3.27
C ARG A 104 -2.74 -6.34 -3.58
N VAL A 105 -1.61 -5.78 -4.03
CA VAL A 105 -1.56 -4.44 -4.62
C VAL A 105 -2.29 -4.45 -5.97
N THR A 106 -3.26 -3.56 -6.14
CA THR A 106 -4.08 -3.46 -7.35
C THR A 106 -3.76 -2.24 -8.19
N ASN A 107 -3.29 -1.16 -7.57
CA ASN A 107 -2.94 0.08 -8.26
C ASN A 107 -1.86 0.85 -7.50
N ILE A 108 -1.10 1.69 -8.22
CA ILE A 108 -0.07 2.58 -7.69
C ILE A 108 -0.15 3.89 -8.47
N SER A 109 -0.34 5.01 -7.78
CA SER A 109 -0.34 6.35 -8.35
C SER A 109 0.81 7.19 -7.78
N ARG A 110 1.30 8.10 -8.62
CA ARG A 110 2.37 9.05 -8.33
C ARG A 110 1.86 10.48 -8.44
#